data_AF-A0A7J5HHK5-F1
#
_entry.id   AF-A0A7J5HHK5-F1
#
_cell.length_a   1.000
_cell.length_b   1.000
_cell.length_c   1.000
_cell.angle_alpha   90.00
_cell.angle_beta   90.00
_cell.angle_gamma   90.00
#
_symmetry.space_group_name_H-M   'P 1'
#
loop_
_entity.id
_entity.type
_entity.pdbx_description
1 polymer ?
#
loop_
_entity_poly.entity_id
_entity_poly.type
_entity_poly.pdbx_seq_one_letter_code
_entity_poly.pdbx_strand_id
1 'polypeptide(L)'
;MLKEISYWTYYFFLKRKYLKNGGHRSDSVMFISVCLFFNTASIIRIIEYYAHLKLPRLPITTRWELSSWGYVIIILTPFILFVYNRYFKQDKPQVLLEEYSKKSKFRLIIGRCFFFIYCIFTWIGSYWILAYFKQ
;
A
#
# COMPACT_ATOMS: atom_id res chain seq x y z
N MET A 1 9.29 -4.28 8.54
CA MET A 1 7.92 -4.21 8.00
C MET A 1 7.82 -3.46 6.66
N LEU A 2 7.73 -2.12 6.57
CA LEU A 2 7.46 -1.45 5.28
C LEU A 2 8.56 -1.66 4.21
N LYS A 3 9.82 -1.81 4.63
CA LYS A 3 10.94 -2.20 3.76
C LYS A 3 10.76 -3.61 3.18
N GLU A 4 10.26 -4.56 3.99
CA GLU A 4 9.98 -5.95 3.54
C GLU A 4 8.79 -5.96 2.58
N ILE A 5 7.74 -5.20 2.88
CA ILE A 5 6.58 -5.03 1.98
C ILE A 5 7.06 -4.46 0.64
N SER A 6 7.88 -3.40 0.68
CA SER A 6 8.42 -2.78 -0.54
C SER A 6 9.23 -3.76 -1.39
N TYR A 7 10.09 -4.57 -0.76
CA TYR A 7 10.85 -5.60 -1.44
C TYR A 7 9.93 -6.67 -2.07
N TRP A 8 9.00 -7.24 -1.30
CA TRP A 8 8.16 -8.34 -1.79
C TRP A 8 7.15 -7.89 -2.85
N THR A 9 6.60 -6.68 -2.73
CA THR A 9 5.79 -6.07 -3.78
C THR A 9 6.60 -5.88 -5.05
N TYR A 10 7.80 -5.30 -4.96
CA TYR A 10 8.65 -5.08 -6.12
C TYR A 10 9.06 -6.39 -6.78
N TYR A 11 9.47 -7.38 -6.00
CA TYR A 11 9.83 -8.71 -6.48
C TYR A 11 8.66 -9.42 -7.16
N PHE A 12 7.45 -9.28 -6.62
CA PHE A 12 6.23 -9.85 -7.21
C PHE A 12 5.92 -9.25 -8.59
N PHE A 13 5.98 -7.93 -8.72
CA PHE A 13 5.75 -7.27 -10.01
C PHE A 13 6.89 -7.50 -11.00
N LEU A 14 8.14 -7.57 -10.53
CA LEU A 14 9.31 -7.86 -11.36
C LEU A 14 9.24 -9.26 -11.98
N LYS A 15 8.75 -10.27 -11.24
CA LYS A 15 8.59 -11.64 -11.76
C LYS A 15 7.48 -11.80 -12.80
N ARG A 16 6.60 -10.82 -12.96
CA ARG A 16 5.48 -10.89 -13.89
C ARG A 16 5.91 -10.41 -15.28
N LYS A 17 6.04 -11.36 -16.22
CA LYS A 17 6.53 -11.14 -17.59
C LYS A 17 5.71 -10.18 -18.46
N TYR A 18 4.46 -9.86 -18.09
CA TYR A 18 3.60 -8.96 -18.88
C TYR A 18 3.97 -7.47 -18.72
N LEU A 19 4.80 -7.11 -17.74
CA LEU A 19 5.26 -5.74 -17.48
C LEU A 19 6.63 -5.44 -18.12
N LYS A 20 6.90 -5.99 -19.32
CA LYS A 20 8.20 -5.93 -20.02
C LYS A 20 8.80 -4.52 -20.18
N ASN A 21 8.01 -3.46 -20.02
CA ASN A 21 8.41 -2.07 -20.27
C ASN A 21 8.72 -1.25 -19.00
N GLY A 22 9.10 -1.88 -17.87
CA GLY A 22 9.60 -1.16 -16.70
C GLY A 22 8.53 -0.57 -15.76
N GLY A 23 7.25 -0.90 -15.97
CA GLY A 23 6.13 -0.48 -15.10
C GLY A 23 6.16 -1.07 -13.69
N HIS A 24 7.04 -2.04 -13.41
CA HIS A 24 7.13 -2.71 -12.11
C HIS A 24 7.32 -1.72 -10.95
N ARG A 25 8.07 -0.64 -11.17
CA ARG A 25 8.31 0.38 -10.14
C ARG A 25 7.04 1.17 -9.83
N SER A 26 6.36 1.71 -10.85
CA SER A 26 5.13 2.49 -10.68
C SER A 26 4.04 1.65 -10.03
N ASP A 27 3.88 0.41 -10.49
CA ASP A 27 2.85 -0.51 -9.98
C ASP A 27 3.11 -0.87 -8.50
N SER A 28 4.38 -1.07 -8.15
CA SER A 28 4.76 -1.34 -6.76
C SER A 28 4.48 -0.15 -5.86
N VAL A 29 4.84 1.06 -6.30
CA VAL A 29 4.58 2.30 -5.55
C VAL A 29 3.08 2.48 -5.37
N MET A 30 2.29 2.32 -6.43
CA MET A 30 0.84 2.48 -6.38
C MET A 30 0.21 1.45 -5.43
N PHE A 31 0.56 0.17 -5.57
CA PHE A 31 0.04 -0.90 -4.73
C PHE A 31 0.28 -0.64 -3.24
N ILE A 32 1.52 -0.29 -2.87
CA ILE A 32 1.87 -0.01 -1.47
C ILE A 32 1.14 1.24 -0.97
N SER A 33 1.01 2.27 -1.81
CA SER A 33 0.34 3.52 -1.44
C SER A 33 -1.14 3.29 -1.15
N VAL A 34 -1.82 2.49 -1.98
CA VAL A 34 -3.22 2.09 -1.77
C VAL A 34 -3.36 1.28 -0.48
N CYS A 35 -2.46 0.32 -0.23
CA CYS A 35 -2.47 -0.46 1.01
C CYS A 35 -2.28 0.44 2.26
N LEU A 36 -1.35 1.40 2.20
CA LEU A 36 -1.14 2.36 3.29
C LEU A 36 -2.37 3.23 3.52
N PHE A 37 -2.99 3.73 2.45
CA PHE A 37 -4.23 4.49 2.54
C PHE A 37 -5.33 3.70 3.24
N PHE A 38 -5.57 2.44 2.86
CA PHE A 38 -6.59 1.60 3.50
C PHE A 38 -6.30 1.34 4.98
N ASN A 39 -5.04 1.10 5.33
CA ASN A 39 -4.64 0.91 6.71
C ASN A 39 -4.85 2.19 7.54
N THR A 40 -4.47 3.36 7.01
CA THR A 40 -4.72 4.66 7.66
C THR A 40 -6.21 4.93 7.80
N ALA A 41 -7.01 4.70 6.75
CA ALA A 41 -8.46 4.88 6.79
C ALA A 41 -9.12 3.98 7.84
N SER A 42 -8.64 2.74 7.99
CA SER A 42 -9.11 1.80 9.01
C SER A 42 -8.78 2.27 10.42
N ILE A 43 -7.56 2.77 10.66
CA ILE A 43 -7.17 3.34 11.96
C ILE A 43 -8.02 4.57 12.29
N ILE A 44 -8.22 5.47 11.32
CA ILE A 44 -9.08 6.66 11.52
C ILE A 44 -10.48 6.23 11.96
N ARG A 45 -11.08 5.23 11.31
CA ARG A 45 -12.42 4.73 11.67
C ARG A 45 -12.49 4.14 13.07
N ILE A 46 -11.47 3.38 13.47
CA ILE A 46 -11.38 2.85 14.83
C ILE A 46 -11.31 4.00 15.85
N ILE A 47 -10.50 5.03 15.58
CA ILE A 47 -10.39 6.21 16.45
C ILE A 47 -11.73 6.97 16.50
N GLU A 48 -12.38 7.22 15.37
CA GLU A 48 -13.69 7.88 15.32
C GLU A 48 -14.72 7.15 16.19
N TYR A 49 -14.75 5.82 16.10
CA TYR A 49 -15.65 4.98 16.89
C TYR A 49 -15.39 5.08 18.39
N TYR A 50 -14.13 4.94 18.83
CA TYR A 50 -13.79 4.92 20.25
C TYR A 50 -13.71 6.31 20.89
N ALA A 51 -13.34 7.34 20.13
CA ALA A 51 -13.25 8.72 20.62
C ALA A 51 -14.59 9.48 20.51
N HIS A 52 -15.62 8.87 19.93
CA HIS A 52 -16.91 9.50 19.62
C HIS A 52 -16.77 10.79 18.80
N LEU A 53 -15.75 10.87 17.94
CA LEU A 53 -15.49 11.99 17.05
C LEU A 53 -15.93 11.64 15.64
N LYS A 54 -16.60 12.57 14.95
CA LYS A 54 -16.94 12.43 13.52
C LYS A 54 -16.07 13.37 12.71
N LEU A 55 -15.13 12.83 11.94
CA LEU A 55 -14.35 13.64 11.02
C LEU A 55 -15.21 13.97 9.78
N PRO A 56 -14.96 15.12 9.14
CA PRO A 56 -15.61 15.45 7.87
C PRO A 56 -15.31 14.35 6.86
N ARG A 57 -16.38 13.76 6.32
CA ARG A 57 -16.26 12.72 5.30
C ARG A 57 -15.68 13.32 4.03
N LEU A 58 -14.80 12.56 3.39
CA LEU A 58 -14.24 12.94 2.09
C LEU A 58 -15.37 13.05 1.06
N PRO A 59 -15.39 14.10 0.22
CA PRO A 59 -16.41 14.31 -0.81
C PRO A 59 -16.18 13.40 -2.03
N ILE A 60 -16.02 12.10 -1.78
CA ILE A 60 -15.94 11.05 -2.81
C ILE A 60 -17.31 10.38 -2.82
N THR A 61 -18.10 10.74 -3.82
CA THR A 61 -19.51 10.37 -3.95
C THR A 61 -19.67 9.21 -4.91
N THR A 62 -19.13 9.34 -6.13
CA THR A 62 -19.31 8.36 -7.21
C THR A 62 -18.06 8.19 -8.05
N ARG A 63 -17.93 7.02 -8.69
CA ARG A 63 -16.86 6.75 -9.66
C ARG A 63 -17.01 7.52 -10.98
N TRP A 64 -18.14 8.16 -11.21
CA TRP A 64 -18.47 8.82 -12.47
C TRP A 64 -18.16 10.32 -12.45
N GLU A 65 -17.98 10.90 -11.27
CA GLU A 65 -17.68 12.31 -11.10
C GLU A 65 -16.16 12.58 -11.16
N LEU A 66 -15.75 13.48 -12.06
CA LEU A 66 -14.35 13.92 -12.18
C LEU A 66 -13.81 14.54 -10.87
N SER A 67 -14.66 15.26 -10.13
CA SER A 67 -14.31 15.81 -8.81
C SER A 67 -13.88 14.71 -7.84
N SER A 68 -14.60 13.59 -7.79
CA SER A 68 -14.26 12.42 -6.96
C SER A 68 -12.89 11.86 -7.31
N TRP A 69 -12.53 11.78 -8.60
CA TRP A 69 -11.19 11.38 -9.04
C TRP A 69 -10.11 12.38 -8.63
N GLY A 70 -10.40 13.69 -8.70
CA GLY A 70 -9.51 14.74 -8.21
C GLY A 70 -9.18 14.58 -6.72
N TYR A 71 -10.19 14.32 -5.88
CA TYR A 71 -9.98 14.04 -4.46
C TYR A 71 -9.15 12.78 -4.23
N VAL A 72 -9.43 11.68 -4.95
CA VAL A 72 -8.64 10.44 -4.86
C VAL A 72 -7.16 10.71 -5.16
N ILE A 73 -6.86 11.48 -6.20
CA ILE A 73 -5.48 11.84 -6.55
C ILE A 73 -4.84 12.65 -5.42
N ILE A 74 -5.51 13.69 -4.90
CA ILE A 74 -5.00 14.53 -3.81
C ILE A 74 -4.69 13.68 -2.57
N ILE A 75 -5.57 12.74 -2.21
CA ILE A 75 -5.41 11.87 -1.04
C ILE A 75 -4.28 10.85 -1.22
N LEU A 76 -4.16 10.24 -2.40
CA LEU A 76 -3.14 9.21 -2.65
C LEU A 76 -1.75 9.81 -2.87
N THR A 77 -1.65 11.04 -3.40
CA THR A 77 -0.40 11.74 -3.67
C THR A 77 0.61 11.71 -2.50
N PRO A 78 0.25 12.06 -1.25
CA PRO A 78 1.20 12.01 -0.14
C PRO A 78 1.75 10.60 0.12
N PHE A 79 0.92 9.56 0.00
CA PHE A 79 1.37 8.17 0.16
C PHE A 79 2.31 7.76 -0.99
N ILE A 80 1.97 8.13 -2.22
CA ILE A 80 2.79 7.87 -3.41
C ILE A 80 4.17 8.53 -3.26
N LEU A 81 4.21 9.82 -2.93
CA LEU A 81 5.45 10.56 -2.74
C LEU A 81 6.29 9.97 -1.60
N PHE A 82 5.66 9.60 -0.48
CA PHE A 82 6.33 8.98 0.65
C PHE A 82 6.98 7.64 0.25
N VAL A 83 6.21 6.72 -0.33
CA VAL A 83 6.69 5.39 -0.74
C VAL A 83 7.78 5.52 -1.79
N TYR A 84 7.57 6.38 -2.79
CA TYR A 84 8.53 6.62 -3.86
C TYR A 84 9.86 7.14 -3.30
N ASN A 85 9.82 8.24 -2.56
CA ASN A 85 11.03 8.87 -2.03
C ASN A 85 11.79 7.95 -1.08
N ARG A 86 11.07 7.16 -0.26
CA ARG A 86 11.68 6.29 0.73
C ARG A 86 12.31 5.05 0.12
N TYR A 87 11.63 4.36 -0.79
CA TYR A 87 12.00 3.01 -1.22
C TYR A 87 12.25 2.84 -2.73
N PHE A 88 11.73 3.73 -3.59
CA PHE A 88 11.75 3.54 -5.05
C PHE A 88 12.47 4.63 -5.84
N LYS A 89 12.99 5.67 -5.19
CA LYS A 89 13.80 6.71 -5.81
C LYS A 89 15.14 6.15 -6.31
N GLN A 90 15.50 6.46 -7.56
CA GLN A 90 16.80 6.11 -8.18
C GLN A 90 17.12 4.62 -8.05
N ASP A 91 18.28 4.23 -7.51
CA ASP A 91 18.77 2.84 -7.50
C ASP A 91 18.31 2.05 -6.26
N LYS A 92 17.52 2.66 -5.38
CA LYS A 92 17.05 2.03 -4.13
C LYS A 92 16.38 0.66 -4.34
N PRO A 93 15.56 0.42 -5.38
CA PRO A 93 15.00 -0.92 -5.62
C PRO A 93 16.06 -1.98 -5.93
N GLN A 94 17.13 -1.62 -6.66
CA GLN A 94 18.21 -2.56 -6.98
C GLN A 94 19.03 -2.87 -5.73
N VAL A 95 19.38 -1.84 -4.94
CA VAL A 95 20.04 -2.01 -3.64
C VAL A 95 19.20 -2.90 -2.70
N LEU A 96 17.88 -2.73 -2.69
CA LEU A 96 16.96 -3.59 -1.95
C LEU A 96 16.99 -5.03 -2.44
N LEU A 97 17.02 -5.28 -3.74
CA LEU A 97 17.14 -6.64 -4.28
C LEU A 97 18.45 -7.31 -3.88
N GLU A 98 19.57 -6.59 -3.97
CA GLU A 98 20.89 -7.09 -3.58
C GLU A 98 21.00 -7.36 -2.07
N GLU A 99 20.42 -6.50 -1.24
CA GLU A 99 20.43 -6.73 0.20
C GLU A 99 19.65 -7.99 0.58
N TYR A 100 18.53 -8.26 -0.10
CA TYR A 100 17.71 -9.43 0.19
C TYR A 100 18.22 -10.71 -0.49
N SER A 101 18.96 -10.62 -1.59
CA SER A 101 19.61 -11.79 -2.20
C SER A 101 20.70 -12.39 -1.30
N LYS A 102 21.33 -11.57 -0.46
CA LYS A 102 22.32 -12.00 0.55
C LYS A 102 21.70 -12.65 1.79
N LYS A 103 20.37 -12.62 1.96
CA LYS A 103 19.71 -13.18 3.15
C LYS A 103 19.49 -14.68 3.03
N SER A 104 19.43 -15.36 4.17
CA SER A 104 19.15 -16.79 4.22
C SER A 104 17.78 -17.13 3.62
N LYS A 105 17.68 -18.31 2.99
CA LYS A 105 16.41 -18.81 2.41
C LYS A 105 15.27 -18.81 3.43
N PHE A 106 15.56 -19.19 4.67
CA PHE A 106 14.57 -19.20 5.75
C PHE A 106 14.02 -17.79 6.06
N ARG A 107 14.91 -16.77 6.13
CA ARG A 107 14.50 -15.38 6.35
C ARG A 107 13.63 -14.85 5.20
N LEU A 108 13.91 -15.27 3.97
CA LEU A 108 13.10 -14.92 2.80
C LEU A 108 11.71 -15.57 2.86
N ILE A 109 11.60 -16.85 3.24
CA ILE A 109 10.31 -17.52 3.41
C ILE A 109 9.45 -16.79 4.45
N ILE A 110 10.03 -16.48 5.61
CA ILE A 110 9.35 -15.73 6.67
C ILE A 110 8.86 -14.37 6.15
N GLY A 111 9.73 -13.61 5.47
CA GLY A 111 9.38 -12.31 4.92
C GLY A 111 8.23 -12.39 3.91
N ARG A 112 8.21 -13.44 3.07
CA ARG A 112 7.16 -13.68 2.09
C ARG A 112 5.82 -14.00 2.77
N CYS A 113 5.84 -14.83 3.82
CA CYS A 113 4.64 -15.14 4.61
C CYS A 113 4.08 -13.86 5.24
N PHE A 114 4.92 -13.05 5.89
CA PHE A 114 4.49 -11.77 6.46
C PHE A 114 3.91 -10.82 5.42
N PHE A 115 4.47 -10.77 4.22
CA PHE A 115 3.92 -9.96 3.13
C PHE A 115 2.51 -10.41 2.72
N PHE A 116 2.27 -11.71 2.56
CA PHE A 116 0.94 -12.23 2.23
C PHE A 116 -0.06 -11.96 3.34
N ILE A 117 0.33 -12.23 4.58
CA ILE A 117 -0.48 -11.95 5.76
C ILE A 117 -0.86 -10.47 5.79
N TYR A 118 0.11 -9.57 5.62
CA TYR A 118 -0.13 -8.13 5.55
C TYR A 118 -1.12 -7.75 4.46
N CYS A 119 -0.99 -8.31 3.25
CA CYS A 119 -1.93 -8.02 2.16
C CYS A 119 -3.35 -8.50 2.50
N ILE A 120 -3.49 -9.72 3.01
CA ILE A 120 -4.79 -10.28 3.39
C ILE A 120 -5.44 -9.41 4.47
N PHE A 121 -4.71 -9.07 5.53
CA PHE A 121 -5.23 -8.21 6.60
C PHE A 121 -5.56 -6.79 6.10
N THR A 122 -4.73 -6.22 5.24
CA THR A 122 -4.98 -4.89 4.68
C THR A 122 -6.27 -4.89 3.87
N TRP A 123 -6.47 -5.86 2.97
CA TRP A 123 -7.63 -5.86 2.08
C TRP A 123 -8.90 -6.35 2.78
N ILE A 124 -8.86 -7.50 3.45
CA ILE A 124 -10.02 -8.08 4.13
C ILE A 124 -10.34 -7.30 5.40
N GLY A 125 -9.32 -6.99 6.21
CA GLY A 125 -9.49 -6.26 7.45
C GLY A 125 -10.00 -4.85 7.21
N SER A 126 -9.46 -4.10 6.24
CA SER A 126 -9.99 -2.78 5.92
C SER A 126 -11.42 -2.85 5.41
N TYR A 127 -11.78 -3.85 4.58
CA TYR A 127 -13.16 -4.02 4.15
C TYR A 127 -14.11 -4.24 5.33
N TRP A 128 -13.75 -5.13 6.26
CA TRP A 128 -14.52 -5.41 7.46
C TRP A 128 -14.65 -4.18 8.37
N ILE A 129 -13.54 -3.49 8.65
CA ILE A 129 -13.52 -2.29 9.51
C ILE A 129 -14.35 -1.17 8.88
N LEU A 130 -14.14 -0.88 7.59
CA LEU A 130 -14.87 0.16 6.88
C LEU A 130 -16.38 -0.14 6.77
N ALA A 131 -16.76 -1.43 6.68
CA ALA A 131 -18.15 -1.85 6.66
C ALA A 131 -18.81 -1.81 8.05
N TYR A 132 -18.11 -2.29 9.08
CA TYR A 132 -18.62 -2.41 10.44
C TYR A 132 -18.76 -1.05 11.13
N PHE A 133 -17.76 -0.17 10.98
CA PHE A 133 -17.74 1.16 11.62
C PHE A 133 -18.34 2.27 10.73
N LYS A 134 -19.30 1.92 9.86
CA LYS A 134 -19.95 2.86 8.94
C LYS A 134 -21.07 3.71 9.60
N GLN A 135 -21.39 3.45 10.87
CA GLN A 135 -22.44 4.13 11.64
C GLN A 135 -22.23 5.65 11.77
#